data_AF-A0A5N8WQT3-F1
#
_entry.id   AF-A0A5N8WQT3-F1
#
_cell.length_a   1.000
_cell.length_b   1.000
_cell.length_c   1.000
_cell.angle_alpha   90.00
_cell.angle_beta   90.00
_cell.angle_gamma   90.00
#
_symmetry.space_group_name_H-M   'P 1'
#
loop_
_entity.id
_entity.type
_entity.pdbx_description
1 polymer ?
#
loop_
_entity_poly.entity_id
_entity_poly.type
_entity_poly.pdbx_seq_one_letter_code
_entity_poly.pdbx_strand_id
1 'polypeptide(L)'
;MSTGTEIEDPAALNRAGTGAREIEGQTRTAGAHPVDETRTAAGDFGSGNWDGGLGGALTGLAETWSSQVSALAGKCDSLAGQCGVSGVLYQRTEAANAQTMNSLASDFG
;
A
#
# COMPACT_ATOMS: atom_id res chain seq x y z
N MET A 1 9.98 -24.55 -19.37
CA MET A 1 8.73 -23.76 -19.45
C MET A 1 8.29 -23.51 -18.01
N SER A 2 8.41 -22.29 -17.52
CA SER A 2 7.90 -21.90 -16.20
C SER A 2 6.42 -21.61 -16.36
N THR A 3 5.58 -22.50 -15.84
CA THR A 3 4.11 -22.34 -15.82
C THR A 3 3.77 -21.27 -14.79
N GLY A 4 3.40 -20.08 -15.28
CA GLY A 4 3.30 -18.83 -14.52
C GLY A 4 2.17 -18.72 -13.49
N THR A 5 2.04 -19.68 -12.57
CA THR A 5 1.15 -19.60 -11.40
C THR A 5 1.71 -20.33 -10.18
N GLU A 6 3.01 -20.57 -10.09
CA GLU A 6 3.60 -21.15 -8.89
C GLU A 6 3.97 -20.03 -7.91
N ILE A 7 3.11 -19.79 -6.92
CA ILE A 7 3.51 -19.02 -5.75
C ILE A 7 4.19 -20.02 -4.83
N GLU A 8 5.52 -20.05 -4.91
CA GLU A 8 6.39 -20.93 -4.13
C GLU A 8 6.20 -20.75 -2.61
N ASP A 9 5.78 -19.56 -2.16
CA ASP A 9 5.52 -19.25 -0.75
C ASP A 9 4.28 -18.33 -0.56
N PRO A 10 3.09 -18.90 -0.30
CA PRO A 10 1.90 -18.13 0.04
C PRO A 10 2.04 -17.30 1.34
N ALA A 11 2.94 -17.70 2.25
CA ALA A 11 3.24 -16.90 3.43
C ALA A 11 4.04 -15.64 3.06
N ALA A 12 4.82 -15.66 1.99
CA ALA A 12 5.46 -14.45 1.46
C ALA A 12 4.46 -13.42 0.97
N LEU A 13 3.34 -13.84 0.35
CA LEU A 13 2.24 -12.92 0.00
C LEU A 13 1.61 -12.28 1.23
N ASN A 14 1.34 -13.07 2.27
CA ASN A 14 0.78 -12.54 3.52
C ASN A 14 1.73 -11.55 4.19
N ARG A 15 3.04 -11.84 4.20
CA ARG A 15 4.07 -10.92 4.69
C ARG A 15 4.13 -9.64 3.85
N ALA A 16 4.10 -9.76 2.52
CA ALA A 16 4.10 -8.61 1.61
C ALA A 16 2.86 -7.73 1.81
N GLY A 17 1.68 -8.32 1.95
CA GLY A 17 0.44 -7.58 2.22
C GLY A 17 0.44 -6.89 3.59
N THR A 18 0.99 -7.54 4.61
CA THR A 18 1.17 -6.93 5.94
C THR A 18 2.14 -5.75 5.89
N GLY A 19 3.30 -5.93 5.25
CA GLY A 19 4.29 -4.87 5.08
C GLY A 19 3.74 -3.69 4.26
N ALA A 20 2.92 -3.96 3.24
CA ALA A 20 2.27 -2.91 2.46
C ALA A 20 1.32 -2.06 3.32
N ARG A 21 0.53 -2.66 4.22
CA ARG A 21 -0.29 -1.89 5.19
C ARG A 21 0.53 -1.10 6.18
N GLU A 22 1.65 -1.64 6.64
CA GLU A 22 2.54 -0.90 7.53
C GLU A 22 3.12 0.34 6.84
N ILE A 23 3.58 0.18 5.59
CA ILE A 23 4.07 1.29 4.77
C ILE A 23 2.97 2.31 4.48
N GLU A 24 1.72 1.89 4.23
CA GLU A 24 0.57 2.80 4.10
C GLU A 24 0.43 3.69 5.35
N GLY A 25 0.40 3.07 6.54
CA GLY A 25 0.25 3.78 7.80
C GLY A 25 1.41 4.73 8.09
N GLN A 26 2.64 4.27 7.86
CA GLN A 26 3.85 5.09 7.99
C GLN A 26 3.85 6.26 7.00
N THR A 27 3.43 6.02 5.75
CA THR A 27 3.34 7.06 4.70
C THR A 27 2.36 8.15 5.10
N ARG A 28 1.17 7.80 5.62
CA ARG A 28 0.21 8.80 6.09
C ARG A 28 0.74 9.58 7.29
N THR A 29 1.37 8.90 8.24
CA THR A 29 1.85 9.52 9.48
C THR A 29 3.03 10.45 9.20
N ALA A 30 4.07 9.95 8.54
CA ALA A 30 5.25 10.74 8.19
C ALA A 30 4.94 11.82 7.16
N GLY A 31 4.00 11.56 6.24
CA GLY A 31 3.59 12.51 5.22
C GLY A 31 2.75 13.68 5.73
N ALA A 32 2.10 13.55 6.90
CA ALA A 32 1.28 14.63 7.47
C ALA A 32 2.12 15.79 8.05
N HIS A 33 3.21 15.47 8.74
CA HIS A 33 4.05 16.46 9.44
C HIS A 33 4.57 17.60 8.54
N PRO A 34 5.16 17.31 7.36
CA PRO A 34 5.64 18.35 6.45
C PRO A 34 4.53 19.28 5.94
N VAL A 35 3.29 18.80 5.84
CA VAL A 35 2.15 19.60 5.37
C VAL A 35 1.80 20.69 6.37
N ASP A 36 1.74 20.35 7.65
CA ASP A 36 1.36 21.29 8.71
C ASP A 36 2.42 22.39 8.87
N GLU A 37 3.71 22.01 8.85
CA GLU A 37 4.83 22.96 8.88
C GLU A 37 4.85 23.86 7.65
N THR A 38 4.64 23.29 6.45
CA THR A 38 4.62 24.06 5.20
C THR A 38 3.44 25.02 5.14
N ARG A 39 2.25 24.62 5.60
CA ARG A 39 1.07 25.49 5.67
C ARG A 39 1.24 26.62 6.70
N THR A 40 1.88 26.32 7.82
CA THR A 40 2.20 27.34 8.83
C THR A 40 3.14 28.39 8.23
N ALA A 41 4.25 27.95 7.61
CA ALA A 41 5.16 28.85 6.91
C ALA A 41 4.46 29.64 5.78
N ALA A 42 3.55 29.00 5.03
CA ALA A 42 2.77 29.67 3.99
C ALA A 42 1.93 30.84 4.56
N GLY A 43 1.37 30.70 5.76
CA GLY A 43 0.64 31.78 6.45
C GLY A 43 1.54 32.94 6.84
N ASP A 44 2.73 32.64 7.36
CA ASP A 44 3.73 33.65 7.76
C ASP A 44 4.27 34.45 6.56
N PHE A 45 4.42 33.80 5.41
CA PHE A 45 4.85 34.45 4.16
C PHE A 45 3.71 34.99 3.29
N GLY A 46 2.47 34.63 3.60
CA GLY A 46 1.26 35.11 2.92
C GLY A 46 0.72 36.43 3.48
N SER A 47 1.27 36.89 4.61
CA SER A 47 0.89 38.15 5.26
C SER A 47 2.13 38.98 5.65
N GLY A 48 2.00 40.31 5.77
CA GLY A 48 3.10 41.19 6.18
C GLY A 48 3.89 41.84 5.03
N ASN A 49 5.23 41.90 5.14
CA ASN A 49 6.14 42.64 4.25
C ASN A 49 6.45 41.94 2.91
N TRP A 50 5.84 40.79 2.64
CA TRP A 50 6.08 39.98 1.45
C TRP A 50 4.96 40.18 0.43
N ASP A 51 5.25 40.01 -0.86
CA ASP A 51 4.27 40.13 -1.95
C ASP A 51 3.22 39.00 -2.00
N GLY A 52 3.32 38.04 -1.07
CA GLY A 52 2.44 36.86 -0.96
C GLY A 52 2.79 35.73 -1.93
N GLY A 53 3.73 35.92 -2.86
CA GLY A 53 4.10 34.91 -3.86
C GLY A 53 4.73 33.67 -3.23
N LEU A 54 5.58 33.85 -2.22
CA LEU A 54 6.19 32.75 -1.47
C LEU A 54 5.15 31.96 -0.66
N GLY A 55 4.20 32.64 -0.03
CA GLY A 55 3.08 31.99 0.66
C GLY A 55 2.27 31.10 -0.28
N GLY A 56 1.90 31.61 -1.45
CA GLY A 56 1.19 30.84 -2.48
C GLY A 56 1.98 29.63 -2.99
N ALA A 57 3.29 29.78 -3.20
CA ALA A 57 4.16 28.68 -3.62
C ALA A 57 4.23 27.57 -2.56
N LEU A 58 4.33 27.93 -1.27
CA LEU A 58 4.33 26.97 -0.16
C LEU A 58 2.98 26.26 -0.02
N THR A 59 1.86 26.97 -0.21
CA THR A 59 0.53 26.32 -0.25
C THR A 59 0.45 25.28 -1.37
N GLY A 60 0.85 25.62 -2.59
CA GLY A 60 0.84 24.68 -3.71
C GLY A 60 1.77 23.48 -3.51
N LEU A 61 2.91 23.69 -2.85
CA LEU A 61 3.83 22.62 -2.44
C LEU A 61 3.16 21.66 -1.45
N ALA A 62 2.51 22.19 -0.41
CA ALA A 62 1.81 21.39 0.60
C ALA A 62 0.66 20.57 0.00
N GLU A 63 -0.08 21.13 -0.96
CA GLU A 63 -1.14 20.42 -1.69
C GLU A 63 -0.58 19.29 -2.57
N THR A 64 0.48 19.57 -3.34
CA THR A 64 1.13 18.59 -4.20
C THR A 64 1.68 17.43 -3.37
N TRP A 65 2.34 17.74 -2.25
CA TRP A 65 2.84 16.73 -1.33
C TRP A 65 1.70 15.88 -0.75
N SER A 66 0.63 16.51 -0.27
CA SER A 66 -0.54 15.80 0.27
C SER A 66 -1.16 14.84 -0.76
N SER A 67 -1.23 15.26 -2.02
CA SER A 67 -1.70 14.42 -3.13
C SER A 67 -0.79 13.21 -3.36
N GLN A 68 0.53 13.41 -3.37
CA GLN A 68 1.51 12.33 -3.56
C GLN A 68 1.51 11.32 -2.39
N VAL A 69 1.44 11.80 -1.15
CA VAL A 69 1.31 10.95 0.06
C VAL A 69 0.04 10.11 -0.02
N SER A 70 -1.09 10.71 -0.39
CA SER A 70 -2.37 10.01 -0.53
C SER A 70 -2.33 8.95 -1.64
N ALA A 71 -1.70 9.28 -2.78
CA ALA A 71 -1.54 8.36 -3.89
C ALA A 71 -0.63 7.17 -3.54
N LEU A 72 0.47 7.41 -2.82
CA LEU A 72 1.36 6.34 -2.36
C LEU A 72 0.65 5.43 -1.35
N ALA A 73 -0.04 6.00 -0.36
CA ALA A 73 -0.83 5.24 0.60
C ALA A 73 -1.90 4.38 -0.10
N GLY A 74 -2.61 4.94 -1.08
CA GLY A 74 -3.61 4.18 -1.86
C GLY A 74 -3.01 3.03 -2.66
N LYS A 75 -1.79 3.19 -3.21
CA LYS A 75 -1.07 2.09 -3.89
C LYS A 75 -0.67 0.99 -2.91
N CYS A 76 -0.22 1.35 -1.72
CA CYS A 76 0.12 0.39 -0.66
C CYS A 76 -1.11 -0.40 -0.19
N ASP A 77 -2.26 0.26 0.03
CA ASP A 77 -3.52 -0.43 0.37
C ASP A 77 -3.97 -1.38 -0.76
N SER A 78 -3.91 -0.93 -2.01
CA SER A 78 -4.23 -1.79 -3.17
C SER A 78 -3.34 -3.02 -3.25
N LEU A 79 -2.02 -2.85 -3.04
CA LEU A 79 -1.07 -3.96 -2.99
C LEU A 79 -1.39 -4.92 -1.84
N ALA A 80 -1.69 -4.40 -0.65
CA ALA A 80 -2.10 -5.22 0.49
C ALA A 80 -3.34 -6.06 0.19
N GLY A 81 -4.35 -5.45 -0.43
CA GLY A 81 -5.57 -6.12 -0.88
C GLY A 81 -5.29 -7.24 -1.87
N GLN A 82 -4.48 -6.98 -2.89
CA GLN A 82 -4.11 -7.98 -3.91
C GLN A 82 -3.33 -9.15 -3.31
N CYS A 83 -2.36 -8.88 -2.43
CA CYS A 83 -1.61 -9.91 -1.72
C CYS A 83 -2.52 -10.77 -0.85
N GLY A 84 -3.45 -10.17 -0.10
CA GLY A 84 -4.41 -10.88 0.74
C GLY A 84 -5.37 -11.76 -0.07
N VAL A 85 -5.96 -11.22 -1.14
CA VAL A 85 -6.85 -11.98 -2.03
C VAL A 85 -6.10 -13.16 -2.67
N SER A 86 -4.89 -12.92 -3.18
CA SER A 86 -4.08 -13.97 -3.80
C SER A 86 -3.74 -15.06 -2.78
N GLY A 87 -3.32 -14.70 -1.56
CA GLY A 87 -3.00 -15.68 -0.52
C GLY A 87 -4.18 -16.60 -0.17
N VAL A 88 -5.39 -16.03 -0.06
CA VAL A 88 -6.61 -16.81 0.20
C VAL A 88 -6.97 -17.74 -0.95
N LEU A 89 -6.84 -17.29 -2.20
CA LEU A 89 -7.13 -18.11 -3.39
C LEU A 89 -6.17 -19.30 -3.50
N TYR A 90 -4.88 -19.08 -3.23
CA TYR A 90 -3.89 -20.16 -3.22
C TYR A 90 -4.21 -21.21 -2.15
N GLN A 91 -4.46 -20.79 -0.90
CA GLN A 91 -4.80 -21.73 0.18
C GLN A 91 -6.05 -22.57 -0.12
N ARG A 92 -7.08 -21.95 -0.71
CA ARG A 92 -8.31 -22.67 -1.11
C ARG A 92 -8.04 -23.71 -2.21
N THR A 93 -7.23 -23.33 -3.20
CA THR A 93 -6.88 -24.21 -4.31
C THR A 93 -6.06 -25.39 -3.83
N GLU A 94 -5.07 -25.14 -2.96
CA GLU A 94 -4.23 -26.19 -2.38
C GLU A 94 -5.06 -27.17 -1.53
N ALA A 95 -6.00 -26.67 -0.71
CA ALA A 95 -6.89 -27.51 0.08
C ALA A 95 -7.79 -28.40 -0.79
N ALA A 96 -8.34 -27.85 -1.88
CA ALA A 96 -9.17 -28.61 -2.82
C ALA A 96 -8.35 -29.69 -3.57
N ASN A 97 -7.12 -29.36 -3.97
CA ASN A 97 -6.20 -30.30 -4.60
C ASN A 97 -5.82 -31.44 -3.63
N ALA A 98 -5.45 -31.11 -2.39
CA ALA A 98 -5.12 -32.10 -1.37
C ALA A 98 -6.29 -33.04 -1.07
N GLN A 99 -7.52 -32.50 -0.99
CA GLN A 99 -8.72 -33.31 -0.80
C GLN A 99 -8.96 -34.25 -1.98
N THR A 100 -8.82 -33.76 -3.21
CA THR A 100 -8.96 -34.58 -4.44
C THR A 100 -7.92 -35.69 -4.49
N MET A 101 -6.67 -35.39 -4.17
CA MET A 101 -5.58 -36.38 -4.14
C MET A 101 -5.79 -37.43 -3.04
N ASN A 102 -6.27 -37.03 -1.86
CA ASN A 102 -6.60 -37.96 -0.79
C ASN A 102 -7.75 -38.89 -1.18
N SER A 103 -8.79 -38.37 -1.84
CA SER A 103 -9.89 -39.19 -2.36
C SER A 103 -9.40 -40.17 -3.44
N LEU A 104 -8.52 -39.72 -4.34
CA LEU A 104 -7.93 -40.60 -5.35
C LEU A 104 -7.08 -41.71 -4.70
N ALA A 105 -6.26 -41.36 -3.71
CA ALA A 105 -5.43 -42.31 -2.99
C ALA A 105 -6.25 -43.35 -2.23
N SER A 106 -7.43 -42.98 -1.70
CA SER A 106 -8.34 -43.93 -1.06
C SER A 106 -9.10 -44.83 -2.04
N ASP A 107 -9.31 -44.37 -3.28
CA ASP A 107 -10.00 -45.16 -4.31
C ASP A 107 -9.08 -46.19 -4.99
N PHE A 108 -7.75 -45.97 -4.96
CA PHE A 108 -6.75 -46.84 -5.58
C PHE A 108 -5.95 -47.72 -4.59
N GLY A 109 -6.15 -47.55 -3.28
CA GLY A 109 -5.52 -48.35 -2.20
C GLY A 109 -6.43 -49.44 -1.66
#